data_AF-A0A941T5F9-F1
#
_entry.id   AF-A0A941T5F9-F1
#
_cell.length_a   1.000
_cell.length_b   1.000
_cell.length_c   1.000
_cell.angle_alpha   90.00
_cell.angle_beta   90.00
_cell.angle_gamma   90.00
#
_symmetry.space_group_name_H-M   'P 1'
#
loop_
_entity.id
_entity.type
_entity.pdbx_description
1 polymer ?
#
loop_
_entity_poly.entity_id
_entity_poly.type
_entity_poly.pdbx_seq_one_letter_code
_entity_poly.pdbx_strand_id
1 'polypeptide(L)' 'MKPEDAFHFGREYRGDIYALWDDAPELRRLGIELGSFNADWACFEDCRLSLLAMEELTALGGKYLADLSPVVPARYN' A
#
# COMPACT_ATOMS: atom_id res chain seq x y z
N MET A 1 -13.35 25.95 -11.05
CA MET A 1 -12.48 24.82 -10.63
C MET A 1 -13.05 24.30 -9.34
N LYS A 2 -13.53 23.06 -9.31
CA LYS A 2 -14.18 22.51 -8.11
C LYS A 2 -13.12 21.92 -7.18
N PRO A 3 -13.36 21.86 -5.86
CA PRO A 3 -12.39 21.31 -4.89
C PRO A 3 -12.14 19.81 -5.03
N GLU A 4 -12.93 19.12 -5.87
CA GLU A 4 -12.85 17.67 -6.12
C GLU A 4 -11.77 17.28 -7.14
N ASP A 5 -11.16 18.24 -7.84
CA ASP A 5 -10.11 17.98 -8.84
C ASP A 5 -8.69 17.88 -8.24
N ALA A 6 -8.54 18.01 -6.92
CA ALA A 6 -7.27 17.83 -6.25
C ALA A 6 -7.06 16.35 -5.93
N PHE A 7 -6.68 15.55 -6.94
CA PHE A 7 -5.84 14.38 -6.66
C PHE A 7 -4.56 14.93 -6.02
N HIS A 8 -4.56 14.98 -4.69
CA HIS A 8 -3.40 15.39 -3.93
C HIS A 8 -2.32 14.33 -4.18
N PHE A 9 -1.33 14.71 -4.99
CA PHE A 9 -0.13 13.92 -5.27
C PHE A 9 0.41 13.26 -4.00
N GLY A 10 0.67 11.95 -4.04
CA GLY A 10 1.30 11.23 -2.92
C GLY A 10 0.39 10.88 -1.74
N ARG A 11 -0.94 10.80 -1.91
CA ARG A 11 -1.85 10.33 -0.85
C ARG A 11 -2.07 8.82 -0.81
N GLU A 12 -1.58 8.11 -1.82
CA GLU A 12 -1.67 6.66 -1.93
C GLU A 12 -0.31 6.08 -2.25
N TYR A 13 0.00 4.91 -1.70
CA TYR A 13 1.17 4.11 -1.99
C TYR A 13 0.73 2.82 -2.65
N ARG A 14 1.55 2.33 -3.59
CA ARG A 14 1.31 1.09 -4.30
C ARG A 14 2.58 0.28 -4.45
N GLY A 15 2.47 -1.03 -4.36
CA GLY A 15 3.56 -1.97 -4.57
C GLY A 15 3.41 -3.22 -3.69
N ASP A 16 4.50 -3.89 -3.39
CA ASP A 16 4.46 -5.25 -2.86
C ASP A 16 4.78 -5.27 -1.35
N ILE A 17 4.10 -6.14 -0.61
CA ILE A 17 4.36 -6.37 0.82
C ILE A 17 4.75 -7.83 1.01
N TYR A 18 5.96 -8.08 1.51
CA TYR A 18 6.47 -9.41 1.81
C TYR A 18 5.97 -9.83 3.19
N ALA A 19 5.03 -10.77 3.20
CA ALA A 19 4.33 -11.27 4.37
C ALA A 19 3.76 -12.67 4.08
N LEU A 20 3.49 -13.46 5.12
CA LEU A 20 2.86 -14.76 4.95
C LEU A 20 1.36 -14.61 4.66
N TRP A 21 0.74 -15.63 4.08
CA TRP A 21 -0.70 -15.63 3.83
C TRP A 21 -1.53 -15.33 5.10
N ASP A 22 -1.07 -15.85 6.25
CA ASP A 22 -1.73 -15.69 7.55
C ASP A 22 -1.64 -14.26 8.11
N ASP A 23 -0.78 -13.41 7.57
CA ASP A 23 -0.69 -11.99 7.95
C ASP A 23 -1.81 -11.14 7.31
N ALA A 24 -2.52 -11.67 6.31
CA ALA A 24 -3.55 -10.92 5.58
C ALA A 24 -4.61 -10.23 6.47
N PRO A 25 -5.12 -10.85 7.55
CA PRO A 25 -6.08 -10.20 8.44
C PRO A 25 -5.49 -8.98 9.17
N GLU A 26 -4.21 -9.03 9.55
CA GLU A 26 -3.52 -7.92 10.20
C GLU A 26 -3.30 -6.77 9.21
N LEU A 27 -2.75 -7.06 8.04
CA LEU A 27 -2.52 -6.04 7.01
C LEU A 27 -3.83 -5.34 6.60
N ARG A 28 -4.93 -6.08 6.46
CA ARG A 28 -6.26 -5.49 6.19
C ARG A 28 -6.77 -4.62 7.34
N ARG A 29 -6.47 -4.95 8.61
CA ARG A 29 -6.85 -4.12 9.77
C ARG A 29 -6.11 -2.77 9.79
N LEU A 30 -4.91 -2.70 9.21
CA LEU A 30 -4.19 -1.45 9.01
C LEU A 30 -4.80 -0.59 7.87
N GLY A 31 -5.81 -1.10 7.16
CA GLY A 31 -6.43 -0.41 6.04
C GLY A 31 -5.71 -0.61 4.71
N ILE A 32 -4.90 -1.67 4.58
CA ILE A 32 -4.21 -2.02 3.34
C ILE A 32 -5.15 -2.85 2.46
N GLU A 33 -5.30 -2.42 1.20
CA GLU A 33 -5.96 -3.21 0.17
C GLU A 33 -4.92 -4.17 -0.43
N LEU A 34 -5.04 -5.46 -0.10
CA LEU A 34 -4.12 -6.49 -0.57
C LEU A 34 -4.48 -6.93 -1.99
N GLY A 35 -3.48 -7.00 -2.87
CA GLY A 35 -3.63 -7.66 -4.17
C GLY A 35 -3.39 -9.17 -4.09
N SER A 36 -2.87 -9.74 -5.18
CA SER A 36 -2.68 -11.19 -5.31
C SER A 36 -1.59 -11.69 -4.38
N PHE A 37 -1.80 -12.86 -3.76
CA PHE A 37 -0.74 -13.50 -2.98
C PHE A 37 0.11 -14.40 -3.88
N ASN A 38 1.42 -14.20 -3.80
CA ASN A 38 2.43 -15.03 -4.44
C ASN A 38 3.11 -15.93 -3.40
N ALA A 39 2.81 -17.23 -3.45
CA ALA A 39 3.32 -18.20 -2.48
C ALA A 39 4.81 -18.52 -2.66
N ASP A 40 5.36 -18.35 -3.87
CA ASP A 40 6.78 -18.63 -4.15
C ASP A 40 7.70 -17.60 -3.47
N TRP A 41 7.21 -16.37 -3.33
CA TRP A 41 7.95 -15.24 -2.77
C TRP A 41 7.44 -14.80 -1.39
N ALA A 42 6.36 -15.42 -0.90
CA ALA A 42 5.64 -15.01 0.31
C ALA A 42 5.36 -13.50 0.31
N CYS A 43 4.63 -13.02 -0.69
CA CYS A 43 4.28 -11.61 -0.82
C CYS A 43 2.84 -11.39 -1.30
N PHE A 44 2.26 -10.26 -0.90
CA PHE A 44 1.08 -9.69 -1.52
C PHE A 44 1.53 -8.67 -2.57
N GLU A 45 1.28 -8.98 -3.82
CA GLU A 45 1.61 -8.14 -4.97
C GLU A 45 0.55 -7.05 -5.14
N ASP A 46 0.96 -5.90 -5.67
CA ASP A 46 0.05 -4.82 -6.08
C ASP A 46 -0.85 -4.26 -4.95
N CYS A 47 -0.34 -4.24 -3.71
CA CYS A 47 -1.05 -3.68 -2.57
C CYS A 47 -1.25 -2.16 -2.73
N ARG A 48 -2.37 -1.66 -2.20
CA ARG A 48 -2.68 -0.23 -2.17
C ARG A 48 -2.89 0.24 -0.73
N LEU A 49 -2.25 1.36 -0.40
CA LEU A 49 -2.25 1.91 0.95
C LEU A 49 -2.62 3.39 0.89
N SER A 50 -3.51 3.81 1.78
CA SER A 50 -3.63 5.22 2.11
C SER A 50 -2.40 5.72 2.88
N LEU A 51 -2.22 7.03 2.97
CA LEU A 51 -1.17 7.62 3.81
C LEU A 51 -1.23 7.11 5.27
N LEU A 52 -2.43 7.00 5.86
CA LEU A 52 -2.60 6.49 7.22
C LEU A 52 -2.18 5.03 7.33
N ALA A 53 -2.54 4.19 6.37
CA ALA A 53 -2.12 2.78 6.34
C ALA A 53 -0.60 2.65 6.22
N MET A 54 0.05 3.55 5.49
CA MET A 54 1.52 3.60 5.39
C MET A 54 2.18 4.01 6.71
N GLU A 55 1.61 4.98 7.43
CA GLU A 55 2.08 5.40 8.76
C GLU A 55 1.98 4.25 9.78
N GLU A 56 0.81 3.57 9.82
CA GLU A 56 0.58 2.41 10.69
C GLU A 56 1.51 1.23 10.34
N LEU A 57 1.71 0.94 9.05
CA LEU A 57 2.66 -0.09 8.60
C LEU A 57 4.09 0.22 9.06
N THR A 58 4.50 1.48 8.95
CA THR A 58 5.84 1.94 9.39
C THR A 58 5.99 1.85 10.91
N ALA A 59 4.91 2.10 11.67
CA ALA A 59 4.88 1.98 13.12
C ALA A 59 5.10 0.55 13.63
N LEU A 60 4.89 -0.47 12.79
CA LEU A 60 5.23 -1.88 13.09
C LEU A 60 6.75 -2.15 13.13
N GLY A 61 7.59 -1.14 12.90
CA GLY A 61 9.02 -1.22 13.19
C GLY A 61 9.78 -2.21 12.32
N GLY A 62 9.36 -2.40 11.07
CA GLY A 62 10.04 -3.29 10.11
C GLY A 62 9.63 -4.76 10.22
N LYS A 63 8.49 -5.08 10.87
CA LYS A 63 7.90 -6.42 10.84
C LYS A 63 7.74 -6.97 9.41
N TYR A 64 7.38 -6.09 8.48
CA TYR A 64 7.20 -6.41 7.06
C TYR A 64 8.22 -5.66 6.21
N LEU A 65 8.76 -6.35 5.21
CA LEU A 65 9.46 -5.70 4.11
C LEU A 65 8.43 -5.28 3.07
N ALA A 66 8.56 -4.08 2.52
CA ALA A 66 7.62 -3.56 1.54
C ALA A 66 8.37 -2.76 0.47
N ASP A 67 8.06 -3.01 -0.79
CA ASP A 67 8.51 -2.22 -1.93
C ASP A 67 7.35 -1.35 -2.40
N LEU A 68 7.20 -0.19 -1.77
CA LEU A 68 6.07 0.71 -1.96
C LEU A 68 6.53 2.03 -2.55
N SER A 69 5.83 2.48 -3.58
CA SER A 69 6.05 3.78 -4.21
C SER A 69 4.82 4.66 -4.12
N PRO A 70 4.96 5.98 -3.91
CA PRO A 70 3.83 6.90 -3.94
C PRO A 70 3.23 6.92 -5.35
N VAL A 71 1.91 6.84 -5.43
CA VAL A 71 1.18 6.98 -6.69
C VAL A 71 1.15 8.45 -7.07
N VAL A 72 1.91 8.80 -8.12
CA VAL A 72 1.90 10.13 -8.72
C VAL A 72 0.85 10.13 -9.83
N PRO A 73 -0.25 10.90 -9.73
CA PRO A 73 -1.19 11.02 -10.82
C PRO A 73 -0.43 11.51 -12.06
N ALA A 74 -0.51 10.74 -13.14
CA ALA A 74 0.08 11.11 -14.41
C ALA A 74 -0.46 12.49 -14.81
N ARG A 75 0.40 13.50 -14.86
CA ARG A 75 0.02 14.78 -15.46
C ARG A 75 -0.32 14.47 -16.91
N TYR A 76 -1.58 14.67 -17.29
CA TYR A 76 -2.04 14.61 -18.67
C TYR A 76 -1.06 15.40 -19.55
N ASN A 77 -0.52 14.75 -20.58
CA ASN A 77 0.11 15.42 -21.73
C ASN A 77 -0.97 16.11 -22.56
#